data_AF-A0A382V8Y0-F1
#
_entry.id   AF-A0A382V8Y0-F1
#
_cell.length_a   1.000
_cell.length_b   1.000
_cell.length_c   1.000
_cell.angle_alpha   90.00
_cell.angle_beta   90.00
_cell.angle_gamma   90.00
#
_symmetry.space_group_name_H-M   'P 1'
#
loop_
_entity.id
_entity.type
_entity.pdbx_description
1 polymer ?
#
loop_
_entity_poly.entity_id
_entity_poly.type
_entity_poly.pdbx_seq_one_letter_code
_entity_poly.pdbx_strand_id
1 'polypeptide(L)'
;MNMKTLSLLFFLSSACFLNAGEFSSDFKNTHDRVWLGEEYWANPMEDWAIENGRAVCLRGGTNRNVHLLTYGLSEKGKAFSASVRLGILKDSPKTGSAGFSIGIMDEETRDPRASLLYGKGL
;
A
#
# COMPACT_ATOMS: atom_id res chain seq x y z
N MET A 1 -50.54 -25.53 -41.22
CA MET A 1 -50.07 -24.14 -41.31
C MET A 1 -49.15 -23.89 -40.13
N ASN A 2 -47.92 -23.48 -40.40
CA ASN A 2 -46.72 -23.75 -39.58
C ASN A 2 -46.56 -22.83 -38.37
N MET A 3 -46.25 -23.42 -37.21
CA MET A 3 -45.91 -22.73 -35.97
C MET A 3 -44.40 -22.44 -35.96
N LYS A 4 -44.00 -21.16 -36.01
CA LYS A 4 -42.59 -20.75 -36.00
C LYS A 4 -42.13 -20.54 -34.55
N THR A 5 -41.20 -21.36 -34.09
CA THR A 5 -40.52 -21.21 -32.79
C THR A 5 -39.53 -20.06 -32.85
N LEU A 6 -39.67 -19.05 -31.99
CA LEU A 6 -38.76 -17.92 -31.90
C LEU A 6 -37.67 -18.23 -30.85
N SER A 7 -36.45 -18.52 -31.31
CA SER A 7 -35.31 -18.73 -30.43
C SER A 7 -34.63 -17.40 -30.10
N LEU A 8 -34.58 -17.05 -28.82
CA LEU A 8 -33.89 -15.86 -28.31
C LEU A 8 -32.45 -16.22 -27.94
N LEU A 9 -31.47 -15.74 -28.72
CA LEU A 9 -30.05 -15.87 -28.41
C LEU A 9 -29.64 -14.83 -27.36
N PHE A 10 -29.30 -15.27 -26.16
CA PHE A 10 -28.63 -14.45 -25.14
C PHE A 10 -27.12 -14.41 -25.43
N PHE A 11 -26.63 -13.27 -25.92
CA PHE A 11 -25.18 -13.00 -25.96
C PHE A 11 -24.70 -12.67 -24.55
N LEU A 12 -24.09 -13.64 -23.87
CA LEU A 12 -23.42 -13.42 -22.59
C LEU A 12 -22.11 -12.69 -22.86
N SER A 13 -22.14 -11.35 -22.90
CA SER A 13 -20.94 -10.53 -22.93
C SER A 13 -20.26 -10.64 -21.58
N SER A 14 -19.24 -11.51 -21.48
CA SER A 14 -18.36 -11.56 -20.32
C SER A 14 -17.46 -10.32 -20.36
N ALA A 15 -17.91 -9.23 -19.74
CA ALA A 15 -17.07 -8.08 -19.49
C ALA A 15 -15.96 -8.49 -18.53
N CYS A 16 -14.75 -8.71 -19.04
CA CYS A 16 -13.55 -8.80 -18.21
C CYS A 16 -13.29 -7.41 -17.62
N PHE A 17 -13.75 -7.18 -16.40
CA PHE A 17 -13.32 -6.03 -15.62
C PHE A 17 -11.87 -6.26 -15.22
N LEU A 18 -10.97 -5.39 -15.70
CA LEU A 18 -9.63 -5.28 -15.14
C LEU A 18 -9.80 -4.82 -13.69
N ASN A 19 -9.56 -5.73 -12.74
CA ASN A 19 -9.63 -5.38 -11.33
C ASN A 19 -8.45 -4.45 -11.02
N ALA A 20 -8.71 -3.36 -10.29
CA ALA A 20 -7.65 -2.53 -9.78
C ALA A 20 -6.80 -3.38 -8.80
N GLY A 21 -5.51 -3.09 -8.69
CA GLY A 21 -4.72 -3.70 -7.64
C GLY A 21 -5.27 -3.25 -6.28
N GLU A 22 -5.91 -4.16 -5.55
CA GLU A 22 -6.34 -3.92 -4.17
C GLU A 22 -5.27 -4.41 -3.21
N PHE A 23 -5.01 -3.64 -2.16
CA PHE A 23 -4.03 -3.98 -1.12
C PHE A 23 -4.62 -3.72 0.26
N SER A 24 -4.39 -4.65 1.18
CA SER A 24 -4.65 -4.44 2.60
C SER A 24 -3.62 -5.21 3.42
N SER A 25 -2.96 -4.54 4.36
CA SER A 25 -2.03 -5.20 5.28
C SER A 25 -2.76 -6.25 6.12
N ASP A 26 -2.27 -7.49 6.15
CA ASP A 26 -2.83 -8.56 7.00
C ASP A 26 -2.08 -8.73 8.34
N PHE A 27 -1.76 -7.60 8.98
CA PHE A 27 -1.04 -7.64 10.25
C PHE A 27 -1.84 -8.36 11.35
N LYS A 28 -3.17 -8.37 11.29
CA LYS A 28 -4.03 -9.07 12.26
C LYS A 28 -3.82 -10.57 12.31
N ASN A 29 -3.47 -11.19 11.18
CA ASN A 29 -3.18 -12.62 11.10
C ASN A 29 -1.66 -12.91 11.08
N THR A 30 -0.83 -11.90 11.36
CA THR A 30 0.61 -12.04 11.44
C THR A 30 1.06 -12.04 12.90
N HIS A 31 1.97 -12.96 13.26
CA HIS A 31 2.55 -13.02 14.60
C HIS A 31 3.34 -11.76 14.93
N ASP A 32 3.37 -11.41 16.21
CA ASP A 32 4.20 -10.33 16.72
C ASP A 32 5.68 -10.61 16.44
N ARG A 33 6.35 -9.67 15.77
CA ARG A 33 7.75 -9.79 15.36
C ARG A 33 8.33 -8.45 14.93
N VAL A 34 9.65 -8.32 15.02
CA VAL A 34 10.39 -7.38 14.19
C VAL A 34 10.30 -7.85 12.74
N TRP A 35 10.24 -6.91 11.79
CA TRP A 35 10.00 -7.11 10.34
C TRP A 35 8.52 -7.26 9.94
N LEU A 36 8.06 -6.31 9.13
CA LEU A 36 6.66 -6.16 8.74
C LEU A 36 6.20 -7.16 7.66
N GLY A 37 7.11 -7.76 6.92
CA GLY A 37 6.79 -8.67 5.81
C GLY A 37 7.45 -8.27 4.50
N GLU A 38 7.38 -9.17 3.53
CA GLU A 38 8.02 -9.02 2.21
C GLU A 38 7.41 -7.94 1.33
N GLU A 39 6.17 -7.55 1.63
CA GLU A 39 5.47 -6.47 0.91
C GLU A 39 6.01 -5.09 1.28
N TYR A 40 6.85 -4.99 2.32
CA TYR A 40 7.29 -3.72 2.89
C TYR A 40 8.80 -3.56 2.90
N TRP A 41 9.22 -2.31 2.76
CA TRP A 41 10.57 -1.86 3.10
C TRP A 41 10.50 -0.78 4.16
N ALA A 42 11.00 -1.07 5.37
CA ALA A 42 10.97 -0.16 6.51
C ALA A 42 12.34 0.48 6.73
N ASN A 43 12.35 1.77 7.08
CA ASN A 43 13.58 2.55 7.25
C ASN A 43 13.73 3.14 8.68
N PRO A 44 14.74 2.70 9.45
CA PRO A 44 15.47 1.43 9.30
C PRO A 44 14.56 0.24 9.70
N MET A 45 14.84 -0.98 9.23
CA MET A 45 13.91 -2.11 9.41
C MET A 45 13.69 -2.49 10.87
N GLU A 46 14.73 -2.41 11.69
CA GLU A 46 14.71 -2.75 13.12
C GLU A 46 13.86 -1.80 13.97
N ASP A 47 13.55 -0.61 13.46
CA ASP A 47 12.70 0.36 14.14
C ASP A 47 11.21 0.05 13.97
N TRP A 48 10.86 -1.02 13.24
CA TRP A 48 9.48 -1.40 12.96
C TRP A 48 9.16 -2.85 13.32
N ALA A 49 8.00 -3.05 13.92
CA ALA A 49 7.48 -4.36 14.29
C ALA A 49 5.98 -4.48 14.04
N ILE A 50 5.52 -5.72 13.97
CA ILE A 50 4.11 -6.06 14.14
C ILE A 50 3.91 -6.33 15.63
N GLU A 51 2.96 -5.62 16.24
CA GLU A 51 2.56 -5.83 17.64
C GLU A 51 1.04 -5.73 17.75
N ASN A 52 0.38 -6.77 18.24
CA ASN A 52 -1.08 -6.81 18.43
C ASN A 52 -1.86 -6.47 17.15
N GLY A 53 -1.43 -7.03 16.02
CA GLY A 53 -2.14 -6.91 14.75
C GLY A 53 -1.98 -5.58 14.02
N ARG A 54 -0.93 -4.80 14.31
CA ARG A 54 -0.64 -3.50 13.70
C ARG A 54 0.86 -3.28 13.54
N ALA A 55 1.26 -2.49 12.54
CA ALA A 55 2.62 -1.98 12.44
C ALA A 55 2.87 -0.91 13.52
N VAL A 56 4.03 -1.00 14.16
CA VAL A 56 4.48 -0.14 15.25
C VAL A 56 5.87 0.38 14.93
N CYS A 57 6.05 1.69 15.05
CA CYS A 57 7.37 2.32 15.07
C CYS A 57 7.91 2.28 16.51
N LEU A 58 8.87 1.39 16.75
CA LEU A 58 9.48 1.13 18.06
C LEU A 58 10.37 2.29 18.53
N ARG A 59 11.00 2.99 17.58
CA ARG A 59 11.96 4.07 17.85
C ARG A 59 11.62 5.28 16.99
N GLY A 60 11.02 6.29 17.63
CA GLY A 60 10.71 7.56 16.99
C GLY A 60 11.97 8.29 16.52
N GLY A 61 11.88 8.96 15.38
CA GLY A 61 12.95 9.73 14.77
C GLY A 61 12.46 10.43 13.51
N THR A 62 13.30 11.30 12.95
CA THR A 62 12.98 11.97 11.69
C THR A 62 12.81 10.93 10.58
N ASN A 63 11.77 11.10 9.76
CA ASN A 63 11.52 10.33 8.55
C ASN A 63 11.54 8.80 8.76
N ARG A 64 10.95 8.30 9.85
CA ARG A 64 10.62 6.88 9.95
C ARG A 64 9.49 6.57 8.98
N ASN A 65 9.79 5.77 7.97
CA ASN A 65 8.86 5.44 6.92
C ASN A 65 8.87 3.95 6.59
N VAL A 66 7.80 3.53 5.92
CA VAL A 66 7.61 2.18 5.40
C VAL A 66 7.07 2.33 3.98
N HIS A 67 7.78 1.75 3.02
CA HIS A 67 7.37 1.68 1.63
C HIS A 67 6.59 0.39 1.37
N LEU A 68 5.56 0.46 0.53
CA LEU A 68 4.88 -0.70 -0.03
C LEU A 68 5.55 -1.05 -1.36
N LEU A 69 6.07 -2.28 -1.47
CA LEU A 69 6.89 -2.73 -2.60
C LEU A 69 6.06 -3.29 -3.76
N THR A 70 4.88 -3.83 -3.47
CA THR A 70 4.05 -4.56 -4.42
C THR A 70 3.14 -3.66 -5.26
N TYR A 71 3.10 -2.36 -4.96
CA TYR A 71 2.24 -1.38 -5.64
C TYR A 71 3.04 -0.11 -5.97
N GLY A 72 2.84 0.40 -7.18
CA GLY A 72 3.48 1.61 -7.66
C GLY A 72 2.53 2.46 -8.49
N LEU A 73 2.77 3.77 -8.50
CA LEU A 73 2.05 4.68 -9.39
C LEU A 73 2.52 4.47 -10.83
N SER A 74 1.58 4.56 -11.77
CA SER A 74 1.88 4.50 -13.21
C SER A 74 1.63 5.86 -13.86
N GLU A 75 2.33 6.13 -14.96
CA GLU A 75 2.17 7.37 -15.73
C GLU A 75 0.76 7.56 -16.31
N LYS A 76 -0.04 6.48 -16.39
CA LYS A 76 -1.41 6.53 -16.92
C LYS A 76 -2.41 7.21 -16.00
N GLY A 77 -2.00 7.64 -14.79
CA GLY A 77 -2.70 8.65 -14.00
C GLY A 77 -4.16 8.31 -13.66
N LYS A 78 -4.43 7.09 -13.17
CA LYS A 78 -5.76 6.73 -12.68
C LYS A 78 -5.95 7.20 -11.24
N ALA A 79 -7.19 7.56 -10.89
CA ALA A 79 -7.55 7.84 -9.51
C ALA A 79 -7.38 6.58 -8.64
N PHE A 80 -6.92 6.77 -7.41
CA PHE A 80 -6.83 5.73 -6.40
C PHE A 80 -7.28 6.27 -5.04
N SER A 81 -7.57 5.36 -4.10
CA SER A 81 -7.83 5.68 -2.72
C SER A 81 -6.81 4.98 -1.84
N ALA A 82 -6.32 5.68 -0.82
CA ALA A 82 -5.45 5.13 0.21
C ALA A 82 -5.97 5.56 1.57
N SER A 83 -5.93 4.64 2.54
CA SER A 83 -6.37 4.92 3.91
C SER A 83 -5.46 4.24 4.91
N VAL A 84 -5.26 4.90 6.06
CA VAL A 84 -4.50 4.37 7.19
C VAL A 84 -5.20 4.80 8.47
N ARG A 85 -5.19 3.91 9.46
CA ARG A 85 -5.59 4.24 10.83
C ARG A 85 -4.33 4.45 11.65
N LEU A 86 -4.15 5.67 12.16
CA LEU A 86 -2.97 6.05 12.93
C LEU A 86 -3.33 6.27 14.39
N GLY A 87 -2.34 6.13 15.26
CA GLY A 87 -2.45 6.40 16.68
C GLY A 87 -1.07 6.61 17.30
N ILE A 88 -1.04 7.30 18.44
CA ILE A 88 0.16 7.53 19.22
C ILE A 88 0.31 6.37 20.22
N LEU A 89 1.49 5.73 20.26
CA LEU A 89 1.73 4.58 21.14
C LEU A 89 2.02 4.97 22.58
N LYS A 90 2.72 6.09 22.78
CA LYS A 90 3.11 6.62 24.08
C LYS A 90 3.06 8.14 24.02
N ASP A 91 2.57 8.75 25.09
CA ASP A 91 2.62 10.20 25.23
C ASP A 91 4.07 10.68 25.17
N SER A 92 4.27 11.75 24.42
CA SER A 92 5.58 12.36 24.20
C SER A 92 5.43 13.87 24.27
N PRO A 93 6.32 14.59 24.96
CA PRO A 93 6.35 16.05 24.92
C PRO A 93 6.79 16.57 23.54
N LYS A 94 7.34 15.70 22.69
CA LYS A 94 7.73 16.02 21.32
C LYS A 94 6.53 15.84 20.39
N THR A 95 6.26 16.85 19.58
CA THR A 95 5.29 16.79 18.50
C THR A 95 5.86 16.03 17.29
N GLY A 96 4.97 15.53 16.45
CA GLY A 96 5.32 14.81 15.23
C GLY A 96 4.14 14.74 14.27
N SER A 97 4.38 14.15 13.11
CA SER A 97 3.37 13.90 12.09
C SER A 97 3.45 12.45 11.61
N ALA A 98 2.32 11.96 11.09
CA ALA A 98 2.23 10.66 10.45
C ALA A 98 1.19 10.75 9.33
N GLY A 99 1.40 9.99 8.26
CA GLY A 99 0.54 10.02 7.07
C GLY A 99 1.17 9.27 5.92
N PHE A 100 0.70 9.55 4.71
CA PHE A 100 1.27 9.02 3.48
C PHE A 100 2.28 9.99 2.87
N SER A 101 3.33 9.42 2.30
CA SER A 101 4.11 10.07 1.24
C SER A 101 3.86 9.29 -0.05
N ILE A 102 3.54 10.00 -1.11
CA ILE A 102 3.04 9.42 -2.37
C ILE A 102 3.97 9.85 -3.50
N GLY A 103 4.25 8.92 -4.41
CA GLY A 103 5.10 9.20 -5.57
C GLY A 103 6.55 9.54 -5.21
N ILE A 104 7.09 8.90 -4.16
CA ILE A 104 8.50 9.07 -3.80
C ILE A 104 9.36 8.59 -4.96
N MET A 105 10.21 9.49 -5.44
CA MET A 105 11.17 9.21 -6.50
C MET A 105 12.52 9.82 -6.13
N ASP A 106 13.56 9.03 -6.33
CA ASP A 106 14.95 9.48 -6.37
C ASP A 106 15.18 10.32 -7.64
N GLU A 107 15.79 11.50 -7.50
CA GLU A 107 15.99 12.43 -8.62
C GLU A 107 17.17 12.04 -9.50
N GLU A 108 18.18 11.36 -8.94
CA GLU A 108 19.42 11.03 -9.65
C GLU A 108 19.23 9.83 -10.59
N THR A 109 18.73 8.72 -10.07
CA THR A 109 18.60 7.46 -10.81
C THR A 109 17.19 7.23 -11.35
N ARG A 110 16.18 7.83 -10.70
CA ARG A 110 14.75 7.54 -10.92
C ARG A 110 14.43 6.04 -10.81
N ASP A 111 15.26 5.29 -10.09
CA ASP A 111 15.03 3.88 -9.80
C ASP A 111 14.10 3.77 -8.57
N PRO A 112 12.95 3.08 -8.68
CA PRO A 112 12.06 2.84 -7.54
C PRO A 112 12.78 2.17 -6.35
N ARG A 113 13.85 1.40 -6.59
CA ARG A 113 14.65 0.75 -5.54
C ARG A 113 15.55 1.74 -4.80
N ALA A 114 16.17 2.68 -5.51
CA ALA A 114 16.92 3.78 -4.89
C ALA A 114 15.98 4.67 -4.06
N SER A 115 14.76 4.85 -4.56
CA SER A 115 13.68 5.60 -3.92
C SER A 115 13.23 5.02 -2.56
N LEU A 116 13.61 3.78 -2.24
CA LEU A 116 13.39 3.17 -0.92
C LEU A 116 14.32 3.74 0.16
N LEU A 117 15.43 4.38 -0.22
CA LEU A 117 16.39 4.96 0.71
C LEU A 117 16.32 6.49 0.71
N TYR A 118 16.26 7.09 -0.49
CA TYR A 118 16.26 8.53 -0.68
C TYR A 118 15.31 8.90 -1.80
N GLY A 119 14.53 9.94 -1.61
CA GLY A 119 13.62 10.44 -2.63
C GLY A 119 12.68 11.49 -2.07
N LYS A 120 11.99 12.18 -2.97
CA LYS A 120 11.00 13.19 -2.62
C LYS A 120 9.63 12.75 -3.13
N GLY A 121 8.62 12.87 -2.28
CA GLY A 121 7.22 12.69 -2.68
C GLY A 121 6.69 13.89 -3.47
N LEU A 122 5.49 13.71 -4.05
CA LEU A 122 4.74 14.77 -4.74
C LEU A 122 4.45 15.98 -3.85
#